data_AF-A0A6J4QGI9-F1
#
_entry.id   AF-A0A6J4QGI9-F1
#
_cell.length_a   1.000
_cell.length_b   1.000
_cell.length_c   1.000
_cell.angle_alpha   90.00
_cell.angle_beta   90.00
_cell.angle_gamma   90.00
#
_symmetry.space_group_name_H-M   'P 1'
#
loop_
_entity.id
_entity.type
_entity.pdbx_description
1 polymer ?
#
loop_
_entity_poly.entity_id
_entity_poly.type
_entity_poly.pdbx_seq_one_letter_code
_entity_poly.pdbx_strand_id
1 'polypeptide(L)' 'MLEEVKYDVQADGRVIGQVWNRHGFWSAKAQGETHHNLESRKEAIARVERARPKR' A
#
# COMPACT_ATOMS: atom_id res chain seq x y z
N MET A 1 -1.55 20.70 10.06
CA MET A 1 -1.05 19.32 10.27
C MET A 1 -1.36 18.58 8.99
N LEU A 2 -0.35 18.14 8.22
CA LEU A 2 -0.59 17.35 7.00
C LEU A 2 -1.01 15.95 7.46
N GLU A 3 -2.29 15.64 7.33
CA GLU A 3 -2.86 14.36 7.75
C GLU A 3 -2.22 13.22 6.94
N GLU A 4 -1.69 12.22 7.64
CA GLU A 4 -1.21 10.99 7.00
C GLU A 4 -2.41 10.23 6.45
N VAL A 5 -2.57 10.24 5.12
CA VAL A 5 -3.72 9.58 4.49
C VAL A 5 -3.39 8.10 4.31
N LYS A 6 -4.12 7.23 5.02
CA LYS A 6 -3.94 5.77 4.99
C LYS A 6 -5.16 5.08 4.36
N TYR A 7 -4.89 4.07 3.54
CA TYR A 7 -5.90 3.25 2.87
C TYR A 7 -5.60 1.77 3.06
N ASP A 8 -6.63 0.99 3.37
CA ASP A 8 -6.57 -0.46 3.33
C ASP A 8 -6.83 -0.95 1.92
N VAL A 9 -5.97 -1.83 1.42
CA VAL A 9 -6.14 -2.48 0.12
C VAL A 9 -6.78 -3.83 0.37
N GLN A 10 -7.99 -4.01 -0.17
CA GLN A 10 -8.76 -5.25 -0.04
C GLN A 10 -8.81 -5.99 -1.37
N ALA A 11 -8.61 -7.30 -1.33
CA ALA A 11 -8.85 -8.21 -2.43
C ALA A 11 -9.55 -9.46 -1.90
N ASP A 12 -10.54 -9.96 -2.65
CA ASP A 12 -11.33 -11.15 -2.27
C ASP A 12 -11.97 -11.03 -0.87
N GLY A 13 -12.42 -9.82 -0.51
CA GLY A 13 -13.02 -9.53 0.79
C GLY A 13 -12.05 -9.56 1.97
N ARG A 14 -10.73 -9.59 1.73
CA ARG A 14 -9.70 -9.56 2.77
C ARG A 14 -8.74 -8.41 2.55
N VAL A 15 -8.29 -7.78 3.64
CA VAL A 15 -7.20 -6.80 3.59
C VAL A 15 -5.91 -7.54 3.23
N ILE A 16 -5.37 -7.26 2.06
CA ILE A 16 -4.11 -7.85 1.57
C ILE A 16 -2.90 -6.95 1.86
N GLY A 17 -3.14 -5.69 2.20
CA GLY A 17 -2.11 -4.76 2.63
C GLY A 17 -2.65 -3.36 2.89
N GLN A 18 -1.75 -2.43 3.17
CA GLN A 18 -2.09 -1.05 3.49
C GLN A 18 -1.17 -0.12 2.70
N VAL A 19 -1.71 1.02 2.25
CA VAL A 19 -0.90 2.08 1.64
C VAL A 19 -1.13 3.38 2.40
N TRP A 20 -0.11 4.20 2.53
CA TRP A 20 -0.25 5.52 3.16
C TRP A 20 0.60 6.56 2.44
N ASN A 21 0.14 7.80 2.45
CA ASN A 21 0.90 8.94 2.00
C ASN A 21 1.43 9.71 3.20
N ARG A 22 2.74 9.99 3.17
CA ARG A 22 3.42 10.84 4.12
C ARG A 22 4.18 11.91 3.35
N HIS A 23 3.74 13.17 3.49
CA HIS A 23 4.41 14.33 2.89
C HIS A 23 4.62 14.22 1.37
N GLY A 24 3.65 13.66 0.64
CA GLY A 24 3.73 13.49 -0.82
C GLY A 24 4.35 12.17 -1.26
N PHE A 25 5.04 11.45 -0.38
CA PHE A 25 5.59 10.12 -0.67
C PHE A 25 4.62 9.02 -0.27
N TRP A 26 4.45 8.03 -1.14
CA TRP A 26 3.63 6.86 -0.84
C TRP A 26 4.46 5.74 -0.22
N SER A 27 3.83 4.98 0.66
CA SER A 27 4.36 3.75 1.22
C SER A 27 3.32 2.65 1.09
N ALA A 28 3.77 1.41 0.97
CA ALA A 28 2.93 0.22 0.83
C ALA A 28 3.43 -0.87 1.76
N LYS A 29 2.52 -1.50 2.49
CA LYS A 29 2.80 -2.68 3.33
C LYS A 29 1.98 -3.85 2.82
N ALA A 30 2.64 -4.96 2.50
CA ALA A 30 2.00 -6.19 2.07
C ALA A 30 2.81 -7.40 2.53
N GLN A 31 2.12 -8.46 2.95
CA GLN A 31 2.75 -9.72 3.41
C GLN A 31 3.88 -9.58 4.46
N GLY A 32 3.91 -8.50 5.24
CA GLY A 32 4.96 -8.24 6.23
C GLY A 32 6.13 -7.40 5.70
N GLU A 33 6.23 -7.17 4.39
CA GLU A 33 7.18 -6.23 3.80
C GLU A 33 6.58 -4.83 3.70
N THR A 34 7.42 -3.81 3.92
CA THR A 34 7.04 -2.41 3.75
C THR A 34 7.96 -1.74 2.74
N HIS A 35 7.37 -1.14 1.72
CA HIS A 35 8.04 -0.34 0.71
C HIS A 35 7.75 1.14 0.94
N HIS A 36 8.81 1.94 0.94
CA HIS A 36 8.77 3.39 1.11
C HIS A 36 9.13 4.10 -0.19
N ASN A 37 8.93 5.43 -0.23
CA ASN A 37 9.32 6.31 -1.34
C ASN A 37 8.71 5.94 -2.69
N LEU A 38 7.45 5.50 -2.69
CA LEU A 38 6.72 5.23 -3.91
C LEU A 38 6.20 6.56 -4.48
N GLU A 39 6.37 6.73 -5.78
CA GLU A 39 6.09 8.02 -6.46
C GLU A 39 4.59 8.29 -6.58
N SER A 40 3.75 7.26 -6.41
CA SER A 40 2.31 7.38 -6.62
C SER A 40 1.49 6.34 -5.86
N ARG A 41 0.24 6.71 -5.55
CA ARG A 41 -0.77 5.80 -4.98
C ARG A 41 -0.92 4.52 -5.78
N LYS A 42 -0.97 4.64 -7.11
CA LYS A 42 -1.12 3.49 -8.02
C LYS A 42 0.03 2.50 -7.87
N GLU A 43 1.25 2.99 -7.73
CA GLU A 43 2.42 2.14 -7.53
C GLU A 43 2.39 1.43 -6.17
N ALA A 44 1.98 2.16 -5.12
CA ALA A 44 1.76 1.59 -3.80
C ALA A 44 0.73 0.46 -3.80
N ILE A 45 -0.42 0.68 -4.45
CA ILE A 45 -1.46 -0.35 -4.58
C ILE A 45 -0.94 -1.53 -5.39
N ALA A 46 -0.29 -1.28 -6.53
CA ALA A 46 0.26 -2.34 -7.38
C ALA A 46 1.31 -3.21 -6.64
N ARG A 47 2.10 -2.62 -5.74
CA ARG A 47 3.01 -3.39 -4.86
C ARG A 47 2.24 -4.32 -3.93
N VAL A 48 1.18 -3.82 -3.30
CA VAL A 48 0.32 -4.64 -2.44
C VAL A 48 -0.33 -5.78 -3.23
N GLU A 49 -0.83 -5.50 -4.42
CA GLU A 49 -1.45 -6.51 -5.29
C GLU A 49 -0.44 -7.54 -5.80
N ARG A 50 0.78 -7.13 -6.16
CA ARG A 50 1.85 -8.05 -6.62
C ARG A 50 2.36 -8.97 -5.52
N ALA A 51 2.36 -8.50 -4.28
CA ALA A 51 2.69 -9.33 -3.13
C ALA A 51 1.61 -10.38 -2.83
N ARG A 52 0.47 -10.40 -3.55
CA ARG A 52 -0.51 -11.47 -3.38
C ARG A 52 0.09 -12.80 -3.85
N PRO A 53 0.02 -13.86 -3.01
CA PRO A 53 0.44 -15.18 -3.46
C PRO A 53 -0.56 -15.65 -4.52
N LYS A 54 -0.05 -16.02 -5.71
CA LYS A 54 -0.86 -16.70 -6.74
C LYS A 54 -1.32 -18.02 -6.14
N ARG A 55 -2.59 -18.08 -5.75
CA ARG A 55 -3.24 -19.29 -5.29
C ARG A 55 -3.62 -20.14 -6.49
#